data_AF-A0A3D5Y2L2-F1
#
_entry.id   AF-A0A3D5Y2L2-F1
#
_cell.length_a   1.000
_cell.length_b   1.000
_cell.length_c   1.000
_cell.angle_alpha   90.00
_cell.angle_beta   90.00
_cell.angle_gamma   90.00
#
_symmetry.space_group_name_H-M   'P 1'
#
loop_
_entity.id
_entity.type
_entity.pdbx_description
1 polymer ?
#
loop_
_entity_poly.entity_id
_entity_poly.type
_entity_poly.pdbx_seq_one_letter_code
_entity_poly.pdbx_strand_id
1 'polypeptide(L)'
;GTGISVDHSTKRHCPKCSTITMMRHFFSIKKQVEIDECAGCAGIWLDTGELSEIRSLFDSEEARHQAAEKVFSDLFGPQLEALAKEREANAERAGRIANMFKYLCPSYYLPGKQKWGAF
;
A
#
# COMPACT_ATOMS: atom_id res chain seq x y z
N GLY A 1 43.71 6.96 -1.99
CA GLY A 1 42.46 7.70 -2.24
C GLY A 1 41.79 7.91 -0.90
N THR A 2 41.53 9.15 -0.52
CA THR A 2 40.84 9.49 0.73
C THR A 2 39.43 8.91 0.70
N GLY A 3 39.16 7.92 1.53
CA GLY A 3 37.83 7.34 1.69
C GLY A 3 36.90 8.40 2.27
N ILE A 4 35.85 8.74 1.53
CA ILE A 4 34.77 9.59 2.03
C ILE A 4 33.96 8.72 3.00
N SER A 5 33.99 9.05 4.29
CA SER A 5 33.16 8.41 5.31
C SER A 5 31.82 9.12 5.36
N VAL A 6 30.72 8.40 5.12
CA VAL A 6 29.36 8.93 5.19
C VAL A 6 28.80 8.71 6.60
N ASP A 7 28.29 9.77 7.22
CA ASP A 7 27.59 9.68 8.52
C ASP A 7 26.10 9.38 8.29
N HIS A 8 25.69 8.17 8.68
CA HIS A 8 24.30 7.73 8.58
C HIS A 8 23.44 8.14 9.78
N SER A 9 23.97 8.85 10.79
CA SER A 9 23.15 9.28 11.94
C SER A 9 22.32 10.55 11.64
N THR A 10 22.76 11.36 10.67
CA THR A 10 22.15 12.65 10.35
C THR A 10 21.21 12.56 9.14
N LYS A 11 20.10 13.30 9.19
CA LYS A 11 19.19 13.46 8.06
C LYS A 11 19.72 14.50 7.08
N ARG A 12 19.64 14.20 5.79
CA ARG A 12 20.18 15.05 4.71
C ARG A 12 19.12 15.99 4.15
N HIS A 13 19.53 17.19 3.74
CA HIS A 13 18.68 18.12 3.00
C HIS A 13 18.68 17.78 1.52
N CYS A 14 17.54 17.94 0.86
CA CYS A 14 17.44 17.74 -0.58
C CYS A 14 18.25 18.84 -1.31
N PRO A 15 19.21 18.50 -2.18
CA PRO A 15 20.01 19.51 -2.87
C PRO A 15 19.22 20.26 -3.97
N LYS A 16 18.09 19.71 -4.42
CA LYS A 16 17.19 20.37 -5.39
C LYS A 16 16.23 21.36 -4.72
N CYS A 17 15.70 21.02 -3.54
CA CYS A 17 14.71 21.85 -2.83
C CYS A 17 15.34 22.74 -1.75
N SER A 18 16.56 22.42 -1.30
CA SER A 18 17.40 23.02 -0.25
C SER A 18 16.78 23.15 1.16
N THR A 19 15.47 23.32 1.28
CA THR A 19 14.75 23.53 2.54
C THR A 19 14.11 22.26 3.11
N ILE A 20 13.98 21.22 2.29
CA ILE A 20 13.30 19.98 2.68
C ILE A 20 14.32 18.98 3.20
N THR A 21 14.13 18.55 4.45
CA THR A 21 14.83 17.40 5.03
C THR A 21 14.24 16.12 4.43
N MET A 22 15.11 15.29 3.86
CA MET A 22 14.68 14.05 3.22
C MET A 22 14.24 13.00 4.25
N MET A 23 13.34 12.14 3.81
CA MET A 23 12.85 11.02 4.60
C MET A 23 13.72 9.81 4.32
N ARG A 24 14.27 9.21 5.38
CA ARG A 24 14.95 7.94 5.27
C ARG A 24 13.99 6.79 5.48
N HIS A 25 13.98 5.84 4.56
CA HIS A 25 13.20 4.61 4.68
C HIS A 25 13.83 3.49 3.86
N PHE A 26 13.38 2.27 4.10
CA PHE A 26 13.81 1.15 3.29
C PHE A 26 13.23 1.22 1.87
N PHE A 27 14.06 0.89 0.87
CA PHE A 27 13.65 0.84 -0.53
C PHE A 27 12.63 -0.28 -0.79
N SER A 28 12.72 -1.39 -0.06
CA SER A 28 11.86 -2.55 -0.26
C SER A 28 11.42 -3.19 1.04
N ILE A 29 10.43 -4.07 0.92
CA ILE A 29 9.93 -4.92 2.02
C ILE A 29 11.02 -5.79 2.68
N LYS A 30 12.14 -6.06 2.01
CA LYS A 30 13.26 -6.82 2.59
C LYS A 30 14.00 -6.02 3.67
N LYS A 31 13.82 -4.69 3.72
CA LYS A 31 14.45 -3.80 4.71
C LYS A 31 15.97 -3.93 4.78
N GLN A 32 16.61 -4.05 3.63
CA GLN A 32 18.07 -4.24 3.52
C GLN A 32 18.81 -2.97 3.11
N VAL A 33 18.20 -2.12 2.29
CA VAL A 33 18.80 -0.87 1.81
C VAL A 33 17.91 0.29 2.24
N GLU A 34 18.48 1.23 2.99
CA GLU A 34 17.86 2.51 3.31
C GLU A 34 18.15 3.51 2.20
N ILE A 35 17.18 4.36 1.88
CA ILE A 35 17.30 5.42 0.87
C ILE A 35 16.79 6.72 1.45
N ASP A 36 17.26 7.85 0.92
CA ASP A 36 16.70 9.16 1.23
C ASP A 36 15.81 9.65 0.09
N GLU A 37 14.54 9.91 0.39
CA GLU A 37 13.56 10.43 -0.55
C GLU A 37 13.12 11.84 -0.15
N CYS A 38 13.08 12.75 -1.12
CA CYS A 38 12.56 14.10 -0.92
C CYS A 38 11.05 14.15 -1.18
N ALA A 39 10.27 14.47 -0.15
CA ALA A 39 8.81 14.62 -0.25
C ALA A 39 8.34 15.79 -1.15
N GLY A 40 9.22 16.74 -1.47
CA GLY A 40 8.88 17.89 -2.32
C GLY A 40 9.09 17.64 -3.82
N CYS A 41 10.20 16.99 -4.19
CA CYS A 41 10.56 16.78 -5.60
C CYS A 41 10.53 15.31 -6.04
N ALA A 42 10.18 14.38 -5.15
CA ALA A 42 10.20 12.94 -5.36
C ALA A 42 11.58 12.40 -5.80
N GLY A 43 12.66 13.12 -5.50
CA GLY A 43 14.03 12.69 -5.80
C GLY A 43 14.52 11.64 -4.81
N ILE A 44 15.10 10.57 -5.33
CA ILE A 44 15.74 9.49 -4.54
C ILE A 44 17.26 9.67 -4.58
N TRP A 45 17.88 9.57 -3.41
CA TRP A 45 19.32 9.74 -3.22
C TRP A 45 19.88 8.48 -2.58
N LEU A 46 20.93 7.94 -3.23
CA LEU A 46 21.58 6.69 -2.85
C LEU A 46 23.04 6.98 -2.50
N ASP A 47 23.52 6.36 -1.42
CA ASP A 47 24.94 6.34 -1.07
C ASP A 47 25.71 5.37 -1.98
N THR A 48 27.03 5.38 -1.85
CA THR A 48 27.91 4.54 -2.67
C THR A 48 27.65 3.07 -2.38
N GLY A 49 27.31 2.28 -3.42
CA GLY A 49 27.06 0.84 -3.31
C GLY A 49 25.57 0.46 -3.22
N GLU A 50 24.72 1.33 -2.67
CA GLU A 50 23.29 1.04 -2.45
C GLU A 50 22.53 0.71 -3.74
N LEU A 51 22.87 1.36 -4.86
CA LEU A 51 22.25 1.04 -6.15
C LEU A 51 22.53 -0.41 -6.59
N SER A 52 23.74 -0.90 -6.33
CA SER A 52 24.11 -2.28 -6.65
C SER A 52 23.34 -3.26 -5.75
N GLU A 53 23.25 -2.95 -4.46
CA GLU A 53 22.50 -3.75 -3.50
C GLU A 53 21.02 -3.81 -3.88
N ILE A 54 20.40 -2.67 -4.20
CA ILE A 54 19.00 -2.56 -4.66
C ILE A 54 18.74 -3.50 -5.84
N ARG A 55 19.65 -3.50 -6.83
CA ARG A 55 19.53 -4.34 -8.02
C ARG A 55 19.70 -5.83 -7.73
N SER A 56 20.35 -6.19 -6.63
CA SER A 56 20.53 -7.57 -6.18
C SER A 56 19.45 -8.06 -5.22
N LEU A 57 18.51 -7.18 -4.81
CA LEU A 57 17.49 -7.54 -3.82
C LEU A 57 16.54 -8.63 -4.31
N PHE A 58 16.25 -8.70 -5.60
CA PHE A 58 15.31 -9.67 -6.17
C PHE A 58 15.88 -10.22 -7.48
N ASP A 59 15.74 -11.54 -7.66
CA ASP A 59 16.22 -12.22 -8.87
C ASP A 59 15.38 -11.87 -10.10
N SER A 60 14.11 -11.51 -9.89
CA SER A 60 13.19 -11.08 -10.93
C SER A 60 12.08 -10.16 -10.39
N GLU A 61 11.35 -9.51 -11.31
CA GLU A 61 10.20 -8.67 -10.96
C GLU A 61 9.06 -9.49 -10.36
N GLU A 62 8.86 -10.71 -10.84
CA GLU A 62 7.88 -11.65 -10.31
C GLU A 62 8.19 -12.00 -8.85
N ALA A 63 9.47 -12.26 -8.52
CA ALA A 63 9.89 -12.52 -7.15
C ALA A 63 9.64 -11.30 -6.24
N ARG A 64 9.84 -10.08 -6.77
CA ARG A 64 9.54 -8.83 -6.06
C ARG A 64 8.04 -8.69 -5.77
N HIS A 65 7.20 -8.95 -6.75
CA HIS A 65 5.74 -8.89 -6.60
C HIS A 65 5.20 -9.94 -5.64
N GLN A 66 5.64 -11.20 -5.75
CA GLN A 66 5.22 -12.26 -4.84
C GLN A 66 5.57 -11.96 -3.39
N ALA A 67 6.76 -11.40 -3.15
CA ALA A 67 7.17 -11.02 -1.81
C ALA A 67 6.29 -9.87 -1.26
N ALA A 68 5.93 -8.89 -2.09
CA ALA A 68 5.01 -7.81 -1.69
C ALA A 68 3.59 -8.32 -1.40
N GLU A 69 3.06 -9.20 -2.25
CA GLU A 69 1.74 -9.81 -2.09
C GLU A 69 1.65 -10.63 -0.79
N LYS A 70 2.68 -11.42 -0.50
CA LYS A 70 2.75 -12.19 0.74
C LYS A 70 2.71 -11.28 1.97
N VAL A 71 3.55 -10.24 2.00
CA VAL A 71 3.56 -9.27 3.12
C VAL A 71 2.21 -8.59 3.26
N PHE A 72 1.57 -8.20 2.16
CA PHE A 72 0.24 -7.60 2.19
C PHE A 72 -0.80 -8.56 2.76
N SER A 73 -0.82 -9.81 2.30
CA SER A 73 -1.73 -10.85 2.79
C SER A 73 -1.54 -11.11 4.29
N ASP A 74 -0.29 -11.22 4.74
CA ASP A 74 0.03 -11.48 6.16
C ASP A 74 -0.42 -10.32 7.07
N LEU A 75 -0.24 -9.06 6.63
CA LEU A 75 -0.57 -7.89 7.43
C LEU A 75 -2.06 -7.54 7.42
N PHE A 76 -2.72 -7.67 6.26
CA PHE A 76 -4.08 -7.16 6.06
C PHE A 76 -5.13 -8.27 5.88
N GLY A 77 -4.73 -9.53 5.65
CA GLY A 77 -5.64 -10.66 5.43
C GLY A 77 -6.72 -10.80 6.49
N PRO A 78 -6.38 -10.90 7.80
CA PRO A 78 -7.38 -11.05 8.85
C PRO A 78 -8.39 -9.90 8.92
N GLN A 79 -7.93 -8.66 8.69
CA GLN A 79 -8.78 -7.48 8.71
C GLN A 79 -9.71 -7.44 7.50
N LEU A 80 -9.20 -7.78 6.31
CA LEU A 80 -10.00 -7.86 5.09
C LEU A 80 -11.06 -8.97 5.17
N GLU A 81 -10.72 -10.13 5.74
CA GLU A 81 -11.69 -11.20 5.98
C GLU A 81 -12.79 -10.79 6.97
N ALA A 82 -12.43 -10.10 8.05
CA ALA A 82 -13.39 -9.58 9.01
C ALA A 82 -14.35 -8.57 8.36
N LEU A 83 -13.81 -7.63 7.58
CA LEU A 83 -14.60 -6.66 6.81
C LEU A 83 -15.51 -7.36 5.79
N ALA A 84 -15.04 -8.40 5.12
CA ALA A 84 -15.85 -9.17 4.17
C ALA A 84 -17.04 -9.85 4.86
N LYS A 85 -16.81 -10.51 6.00
CA LYS A 85 -17.87 -11.16 6.81
C LYS A 85 -18.88 -10.15 7.33
N GLU A 86 -18.42 -8.99 7.78
CA GLU A 86 -19.32 -7.92 8.24
C GLU A 86 -20.19 -7.39 7.09
N ARG A 87 -19.60 -7.15 5.91
CA ARG A 87 -20.33 -6.74 4.72
C ARG A 87 -21.38 -7.77 4.31
N GLU A 88 -21.05 -9.06 4.35
CA GLU A 88 -21.99 -10.15 4.05
C GLU A 88 -23.15 -10.17 5.06
N ALA A 89 -22.85 -10.13 6.36
CA ALA A 89 -23.88 -10.09 7.40
C ALA A 89 -24.79 -8.85 7.29
N ASN A 90 -24.23 -7.70 6.95
CA ASN A 90 -25.00 -6.46 6.74
C ASN A 90 -25.86 -6.56 5.47
N ALA A 91 -25.34 -7.13 4.39
CA ALA A 91 -26.10 -7.37 3.17
C ALA A 91 -27.26 -8.35 3.41
N GLU A 92 -27.04 -9.42 4.19
CA GLU A 92 -28.11 -10.33 4.60
C GLU A 92 -29.19 -9.64 5.41
N ARG A 93 -28.80 -8.84 6.41
CA ARG A 93 -29.75 -8.07 7.25
C ARG A 93 -30.58 -7.12 6.39
N ALA A 94 -29.93 -6.37 5.51
CA ALA A 94 -30.59 -5.48 4.57
C ALA A 94 -31.56 -6.26 3.66
N GLY A 95 -31.15 -7.43 3.15
CA GLY A 95 -31.99 -8.31 2.34
C GLY A 95 -33.22 -8.84 3.08
N ARG A 96 -33.10 -9.18 4.37
CA ARG A 96 -34.24 -9.61 5.20
C ARG A 96 -35.25 -8.48 5.39
N ILE A 97 -34.77 -7.27 5.71
CA ILE A 97 -35.62 -6.08 5.86
C ILE A 97 -36.31 -5.77 4.52
N ALA A 98 -35.56 -5.75 3.43
CA ALA A 98 -36.10 -5.56 2.09
C ALA A 98 -37.21 -6.56 1.77
N ASN A 99 -36.99 -7.85 2.05
CA ASN A 99 -37.97 -8.90 1.81
C ASN A 99 -39.21 -8.77 2.71
N MET A 100 -39.08 -8.29 3.94
CA MET A 100 -40.22 -8.03 4.85
C MET A 100 -41.14 -6.93 4.29
N PHE A 101 -40.57 -5.89 3.68
CA PHE A 101 -41.33 -4.79 3.10
C PHE A 101 -41.67 -4.99 1.61
N LYS A 102 -41.42 -6.16 1.01
CA LYS A 102 -41.55 -6.36 -0.45
C LYS A 102 -42.94 -6.13 -1.04
N TYR A 103 -43.98 -6.25 -0.23
CA TYR A 103 -45.38 -6.05 -0.66
C TYR A 103 -45.91 -4.65 -0.33
N LEU A 104 -45.18 -3.89 0.51
CA LEU A 104 -45.51 -2.52 0.90
C LEU A 104 -44.70 -1.50 0.08
N CYS A 105 -43.45 -1.83 -0.20
CA CYS A 105 -42.55 -1.06 -1.05
C CYS A 105 -42.35 -1.81 -2.36
N PRO A 106 -42.73 -1.23 -3.53
CA PRO A 106 -42.44 -1.80 -4.84
C PRO A 106 -40.96 -2.16 -4.98
N SER A 107 -40.66 -3.24 -5.70
CA SER A 107 -39.30 -3.80 -5.87
C SER A 107 -38.27 -2.80 -6.41
N TYR A 108 -38.72 -1.69 -7.02
CA TYR A 108 -37.88 -0.57 -7.45
C TYR A 108 -37.03 0.04 -6.32
N TYR A 109 -37.54 0.08 -5.08
CA TYR A 109 -36.85 0.70 -3.94
C TYR A 109 -35.99 -0.27 -3.12
N LEU A 110 -35.98 -1.56 -3.47
CA LEU A 110 -35.17 -2.56 -2.77
C LEU A 110 -33.85 -2.75 -3.52
N PRO A 111 -32.69 -2.40 -2.94
CA PRO A 111 -31.41 -2.58 -3.59
C PRO A 111 -31.09 -4.08 -3.77
N GLY A 112 -30.73 -4.46 -5.00
CA GLY A 112 -30.31 -5.80 -5.41
C GLY A 112 -29.52 -5.72 -6.72
N LYS A 113 -29.07 -6.86 -7.30
CA LYS A 113 -28.41 -6.88 -8.63
C LYS A 113 -29.42 -6.60 -9.75
N GLN A 114 -29.86 -5.35 -9.86
CA GLN A 114 -30.70 -4.90 -10.96
C GLN A 114 -29.83 -4.79 -12.23
N LYS A 115 -30.33 -5.32 -13.35
CA LYS A 115 -29.59 -5.40 -14.62
C LYS A 115 -29.26 -4.02 -15.23
N TRP A 116 -29.92 -2.96 -14.75
CA TRP A 116 -29.89 -1.62 -15.38
C TRP A 116 -29.77 -0.47 -14.37
N GLY A 117 -29.02 -0.67 -13.28
CA GLY A 117 -28.50 0.44 -12.46
C GLY A 117 -29.22 0.69 -11.14
N ALA A 118 -28.47 0.84 -10.06
CA ALA A 118 -28.03 2.11 -9.50
C ALA A 118 -26.82 1.82 -8.60
N PHE A 119 -25.93 2.81 -8.44
CA PHE A 119 -24.63 2.76 -7.78
C PHE A 119 -24.59 2.04 -6.43
#